data_AF-M0MRC5-F1
#
_entry.id   AF-M0MRC5-F1
#
_cell.length_a   1.000
_cell.length_b   1.000
_cell.length_c   1.000
_cell.angle_alpha   90.00
_cell.angle_beta   90.00
_cell.angle_gamma   90.00
#
_symmetry.space_group_name_H-M   'P 1'
#
loop_
_entity.id
_entity.type
_entity.pdbx_description
1 polymer ?
#
loop_
_entity_poly.entity_id
_entity_poly.type
_entity_poly.pdbx_seq_one_letter_code
_entity_poly.pdbx_strand_id
1 'polypeptide(L)'
;MEIPDRPLLFLKPPNALAGHGDSVRLPAGKERVDWEAEFGVVIGEQCRHVDEVDTMDVVRGYTCVNDVSNRDDQEVEQNWVRGKAFDGAASMGPTVATPGEVPDDADIALRVNDETNRGDRLLTPDHLGRVLRPHRVEDARQSSANASGESSPPASSPW
;
A
#
# COMPACT_ATOMS: atom_id res chain seq x y z
N MET A 1 -17.38 -4.20 3.06
CA MET A 1 -16.86 -3.39 1.94
C MET A 1 -16.36 -4.37 0.89
N GLU A 2 -16.72 -4.17 -0.37
CA GLU A 2 -16.30 -5.07 -1.45
C GLU A 2 -14.80 -4.88 -1.73
N ILE A 3 -14.05 -5.96 -1.92
CA ILE A 3 -12.62 -5.88 -2.22
C ILE A 3 -12.50 -5.30 -3.63
N PRO A 4 -11.76 -4.20 -3.84
CA PRO A 4 -11.59 -3.63 -5.17
C PRO A 4 -10.95 -4.63 -6.13
N ASP A 5 -11.43 -4.69 -7.37
CA ASP A 5 -10.86 -5.55 -8.42
C ASP A 5 -9.41 -5.20 -8.76
N ARG A 6 -9.01 -3.95 -8.48
CA ARG A 6 -7.66 -3.44 -8.67
C ARG A 6 -7.08 -2.95 -7.35
N PRO A 7 -5.83 -3.31 -7.01
CA PRO A 7 -5.17 -2.78 -5.84
C PRO A 7 -5.03 -1.27 -5.94
N LEU A 8 -5.32 -0.57 -4.85
CA LEU A 8 -5.02 0.85 -4.70
C LEU A 8 -3.54 1.02 -4.41
N LEU A 9 -2.86 1.85 -5.20
CA LEU A 9 -1.42 2.07 -5.09
C LEU A 9 -1.13 3.53 -4.74
N PHE A 10 -0.15 3.71 -3.85
CA PHE A 10 0.47 5.00 -3.54
C PHE A 10 1.96 4.77 -3.27
N LEU A 11 2.73 5.84 -3.14
CA LEU A 11 4.18 5.77 -2.97
C LEU A 11 4.62 6.51 -1.72
N LYS A 12 5.53 5.89 -0.96
CA LYS A 12 6.35 6.54 0.07
C LYS A 12 7.78 6.61 -0.50
N PRO A 13 8.39 7.79 -0.68
CA PRO A 13 9.74 7.93 -1.20
C PRO A 13 10.78 7.54 -0.15
N PRO A 14 12.07 7.40 -0.52
CA PRO A 14 13.12 6.99 0.40
C PRO A 14 13.29 7.85 1.66
N ASN A 15 12.89 9.13 1.64
CA ASN A 15 12.93 10.00 2.81
C ASN A 15 11.99 9.54 3.94
N ALA A 16 10.91 8.83 3.59
CA ALA A 16 9.95 8.31 4.56
C ALA A 16 10.52 7.15 5.38
N LEU A 17 11.63 6.53 4.95
CA LEU A 17 12.21 5.40 5.65
C LEU A 17 12.74 5.81 7.04
N ALA A 18 12.32 5.07 8.06
CA ALA A 18 12.96 5.05 9.38
C ALA A 18 13.31 3.60 9.73
N GLY A 19 14.45 3.41 10.40
CA GLY A 19 14.88 2.09 10.86
C GLY A 19 14.16 1.65 12.13
N HIS A 20 14.26 0.36 12.44
CA HIS A 20 13.76 -0.17 13.70
C HIS A 20 14.45 0.51 14.89
N GLY A 21 13.64 1.03 15.81
CA GLY A 21 14.11 1.73 17.02
C GLY A 21 14.37 3.23 16.81
N ASP A 22 14.25 3.74 15.58
CA ASP A 22 14.40 5.16 15.31
C ASP A 22 13.23 5.96 15.89
N SER A 23 13.53 7.19 16.32
CA SER A 23 12.50 8.16 16.71
C SER A 23 12.01 8.92 15.47
N VAL A 24 10.70 8.84 15.20
CA VAL A 24 10.06 9.58 14.11
C VAL A 24 9.52 10.92 14.62
N ARG A 25 9.92 12.03 13.99
CA ARG A 25 9.38 13.35 14.30
C ARG A 25 8.08 13.57 13.54
N LEU A 26 7.00 13.82 14.25
CA LEU A 26 5.71 14.12 13.63
C LEU A 26 5.70 15.53 13.01
N PRO A 27 4.96 15.73 11.89
CA PRO A 27 4.79 17.05 11.31
C PRO A 27 4.13 18.02 12.29
N ALA A 28 4.62 19.27 12.32
CA ALA A 28 4.10 20.29 13.23
C ALA A 28 2.67 20.70 12.83
N GLY A 29 1.84 20.98 13.84
CA GLY A 29 0.47 21.47 13.64
C GLY A 29 -0.50 20.44 13.08
N LYS A 30 -0.20 19.15 13.22
CA LYS A 30 -1.11 18.05 12.88
C LYS A 30 -1.79 17.51 14.13
N GLU A 31 -3.09 17.32 14.04
CA GLU A 31 -3.96 16.86 15.11
C GLU A 31 -4.10 15.34 15.08
N ARG A 32 -4.24 14.75 13.90
CA ARG A 32 -4.42 13.30 13.75
C ARG A 32 -3.30 12.65 12.92
N VAL A 33 -2.48 11.89 13.63
CA VAL A 33 -1.50 10.97 13.04
C VAL A 33 -1.80 9.55 13.52
N ASP A 34 -2.04 8.65 12.57
CA ASP A 34 -2.33 7.24 12.83
C ASP A 34 -1.13 6.36 12.48
N TRP A 35 -1.06 5.19 13.11
CA TRP A 35 -0.11 4.12 12.81
C TRP A 35 -0.86 2.93 12.22
N GLU A 36 -0.25 2.27 11.24
CA GLU A 36 -0.83 1.14 10.53
C GLU A 36 0.25 0.05 10.47
N ALA A 37 0.01 -1.06 11.16
CA ALA A 37 0.93 -2.19 11.08
C ALA A 37 0.68 -2.96 9.78
N GLU A 38 1.71 -3.02 8.95
CA GLU A 38 1.66 -3.57 7.60
C GLU A 38 2.72 -4.67 7.41
N PHE A 39 2.40 -5.65 6.58
CA PHE A 39 3.33 -6.70 6.20
C PHE A 39 4.07 -6.31 4.93
N GLY A 40 5.35 -6.00 5.07
CA GLY A 40 6.20 -5.58 3.97
C GLY A 40 6.74 -6.77 3.19
N VAL A 41 6.58 -6.73 1.87
CA VAL A 41 7.22 -7.66 0.94
C VAL A 41 8.46 -7.00 0.34
N VAL A 42 9.61 -7.68 0.44
CA VAL A 42 10.88 -7.21 -0.12
C VAL A 42 11.17 -7.95 -1.41
N ILE A 43 11.20 -7.21 -2.52
CA ILE A 43 11.53 -7.75 -3.84
C ILE A 43 13.05 -7.89 -3.96
N GLY A 44 13.52 -9.08 -4.39
CA GLY A 44 14.93 -9.43 -4.47
C GLY A 44 15.57 -9.17 -5.83
N GLU A 45 14.76 -9.20 -6.88
CA GLU A 45 15.20 -9.05 -8.27
C GLU A 45 14.30 -8.05 -9.00
N GLN A 46 14.89 -7.26 -9.91
CA GLN A 46 14.11 -6.40 -10.77
C GLN A 46 13.20 -7.25 -11.68
N CYS A 47 11.89 -7.12 -11.49
CA CYS A 47 10.91 -7.92 -12.21
C CYS A 47 9.85 -7.05 -12.90
N ARG A 48 9.19 -7.62 -13.92
CA ARG A 48 8.06 -6.98 -14.62
C ARG A 48 7.17 -8.06 -15.23
N HIS A 49 5.86 -7.88 -15.10
CA HIS A 49 4.84 -8.79 -15.63
C HIS A 49 5.03 -10.23 -15.14
N VAL A 50 5.21 -10.40 -13.83
CA VAL A 50 5.42 -11.71 -13.22
C VAL A 50 4.09 -12.47 -13.22
N ASP A 51 4.12 -13.73 -13.67
CA ASP A 51 2.96 -14.61 -13.59
C ASP A 51 2.69 -15.02 -12.14
N GLU A 52 1.42 -15.25 -11.79
CA GLU A 52 1.01 -15.54 -10.42
C GLU A 52 1.79 -16.71 -9.80
N VAL A 53 2.01 -17.76 -10.59
CA VAL A 53 2.71 -18.97 -10.17
C VAL A 53 4.19 -18.75 -9.86
N ASP A 54 4.80 -17.72 -10.46
CA ASP A 54 6.23 -17.40 -10.31
C ASP A 54 6.44 -16.24 -9.32
N THR A 55 5.38 -15.72 -8.70
CA THR A 55 5.42 -14.55 -7.80
C THR A 55 6.42 -14.72 -6.67
N MET A 56 6.51 -15.93 -6.10
CA MET A 56 7.39 -16.19 -4.97
C MET A 56 8.86 -16.22 -5.33
N ASP A 57 9.21 -16.43 -6.60
CA ASP A 57 10.60 -16.52 -7.06
C ASP A 57 11.32 -15.16 -7.02
N VAL A 58 10.56 -14.07 -7.08
CA VAL A 58 11.10 -12.69 -7.03
C VAL A 58 11.10 -12.09 -5.61
N VAL A 59 10.53 -12.78 -4.63
CA VAL A 59 10.45 -12.31 -3.24
C VAL A 59 11.72 -12.68 -2.49
N ARG A 60 12.47 -11.67 -2.04
CA ARG A 60 13.63 -11.87 -1.16
C ARG A 60 13.21 -12.28 0.25
N GLY A 61 12.08 -11.75 0.70
CA GLY A 61 11.58 -11.99 2.05
C GLY A 61 10.59 -10.94 2.51
N TYR A 62 10.40 -10.87 3.81
CA TYR A 62 9.36 -10.10 4.45
C TYR A 62 9.89 -9.28 5.63
N THR A 63 9.25 -8.15 5.94
CA THR A 63 9.58 -7.30 7.08
C THR A 63 8.30 -6.71 7.66
N CYS A 64 8.34 -6.25 8.91
CA CYS A 64 7.29 -5.38 9.43
C CYS A 64 7.45 -3.97 8.86
N VAL A 65 6.32 -3.30 8.61
CA VAL A 65 6.24 -1.89 8.20
C VAL A 65 5.22 -1.18 9.10
N ASN A 66 5.51 0.05 9.48
CA ASN A 66 4.52 0.97 10.04
C ASN A 66 4.22 2.06 9.00
N ASP A 67 3.02 2.03 8.42
CA ASP A 67 2.55 3.03 7.44
C ASP A 67 1.91 4.23 8.15
N VAL A 68 2.77 5.06 8.73
CA VAL A 68 2.34 6.24 9.49
C VAL A 68 1.67 7.25 8.57
N SER A 69 0.51 7.73 9.01
CA SER A 69 -0.40 8.54 8.21
C SER A 69 -0.80 9.81 8.94
N ASN A 70 -0.43 10.96 8.40
CA ASN A 70 -1.01 12.24 8.78
C ASN A 70 -2.37 12.38 8.09
N ARG A 71 -3.44 12.21 8.86
CA ARG A 71 -4.81 12.14 8.34
C ARG A 71 -5.34 13.50 7.94
N ASP A 72 -4.92 14.55 8.64
CA ASP A 72 -5.34 15.92 8.33
C ASP A 72 -5.05 16.30 6.87
N ASP A 73 -3.91 15.86 6.34
CA ASP A 73 -3.57 16.10 4.93
C ASP A 73 -4.14 15.00 4.01
N GLN A 74 -4.17 13.74 4.45
CA GLN A 74 -4.66 12.62 3.63
C GLN A 74 -6.15 12.75 3.29
N GLU A 75 -6.97 13.29 4.19
CA GLU A 75 -8.42 13.43 4.01
C GLU A 75 -8.79 14.64 3.13
N VAL A 76 -7.89 15.61 3.00
CA VAL A 76 -8.09 16.84 2.21
C VAL A 76 -7.59 16.68 0.78
N GLU A 77 -6.46 15.99 0.60
CA GLU A 77 -5.81 15.87 -0.70
C GLU A 77 -6.31 14.66 -1.50
N GLN A 78 -6.45 14.83 -2.82
CA GLN A 78 -6.83 13.74 -3.71
C GLN A 78 -5.75 12.66 -3.81
N ASN A 79 -4.48 13.04 -3.69
CA ASN A 79 -3.36 12.10 -3.59
C ASN A 79 -2.89 12.04 -2.13
N TRP A 80 -2.25 10.94 -1.74
CA TRP A 80 -1.85 10.73 -0.34
C TRP A 80 -0.40 11.10 -0.05
N VAL A 81 0.31 11.76 -0.98
CA VAL A 81 1.76 11.98 -0.82
C VAL A 81 2.04 12.80 0.44
N ARG A 82 1.37 13.93 0.68
CA ARG A 82 1.63 14.73 1.90
C ARG A 82 1.27 13.98 3.19
N GLY A 83 0.18 13.22 3.17
CA GLY A 83 -0.28 12.43 4.31
C GLY A 83 0.61 11.23 4.62
N LYS A 84 1.24 10.64 3.59
CA LYS A 84 1.98 9.37 3.69
C LYS A 84 3.50 9.51 3.50
N ALA A 85 4.05 10.61 3.02
CA ALA A 85 5.45 10.68 2.58
C ALA A 85 6.36 11.63 3.39
N PHE A 86 5.96 12.05 4.59
CA PHE A 86 6.83 12.84 5.46
C PHE A 86 7.99 11.99 6.02
N ASP A 87 9.05 12.65 6.48
CA ASP A 87 10.27 11.97 6.94
C ASP A 87 9.97 11.00 8.10
N GLY A 88 10.42 9.75 7.95
CA GLY A 88 10.17 8.67 8.91
C GLY A 88 8.76 8.07 8.91
N ALA A 89 7.87 8.45 7.99
CA ALA A 89 6.50 7.93 7.93
C ALA A 89 6.39 6.44 7.55
N ALA A 90 7.49 5.78 7.17
CA ALA A 90 7.58 4.38 6.79
C ALA A 90 8.65 3.69 7.66
N SER A 91 8.32 3.40 8.91
CA SER A 91 9.27 2.66 9.77
C SER A 91 9.32 1.20 9.34
N MET A 92 10.51 0.61 9.17
CA MET A 92 10.68 -0.76 8.69
C MET A 92 11.73 -1.53 9.51
N GLY A 93 11.59 -2.85 9.53
CA GLY A 93 12.53 -3.78 10.16
C GLY A 93 11.87 -4.69 11.20
N PRO A 94 12.63 -5.26 12.15
CA PRO A 94 14.08 -5.09 12.36
C PRO A 94 14.95 -5.87 11.35
N THR A 95 14.36 -6.82 10.63
CA THR A 95 15.07 -7.70 9.70
C THR A 95 14.21 -7.99 8.48
N VAL A 96 14.83 -8.55 7.45
CA VAL A 96 14.13 -9.19 6.35
C VAL A 96 14.19 -10.70 6.59
N ALA A 97 13.08 -11.28 7.01
CA ALA A 97 12.93 -12.73 7.16
C ALA A 97 12.75 -13.37 5.79
N THR A 98 13.45 -14.47 5.54
CA THR A 98 13.28 -15.23 4.30
C THR A 98 11.88 -15.87 4.26
N PRO A 99 11.36 -16.23 3.06
CA PRO A 99 10.02 -16.81 2.98
C PRO A 99 9.80 -18.05 3.85
N GLY A 100 10.82 -18.91 4.02
CA GLY A 100 10.73 -20.10 4.85
C GLY A 100 10.76 -19.85 6.37
N GLU A 101 11.10 -18.64 6.80
CA GLU A 101 11.10 -18.25 8.22
C GLU A 101 9.76 -17.67 8.69
N VAL A 102 8.85 -17.32 7.76
CA VAL A 102 7.53 -16.78 8.07
C VAL A 102 6.47 -17.87 7.88
N PRO A 103 5.76 -18.29 8.94
CA PRO A 103 4.68 -19.27 8.83
C PRO A 103 3.51 -18.78 7.97
N ASP A 104 2.83 -19.70 7.29
CA ASP A 104 1.62 -19.40 6.49
C ASP A 104 0.48 -18.80 7.32
N ASP A 105 0.47 -19.04 8.63
CA ASP A 105 -0.51 -18.53 9.59
C ASP A 105 0.03 -17.39 10.46
N ALA A 106 1.11 -16.74 10.03
CA ALA A 106 1.63 -15.55 10.70
C ALA A 106 0.56 -14.46 10.86
N ASP A 107 0.71 -13.66 11.91
CA ASP A 107 -0.22 -12.58 12.27
C ASP A 107 0.57 -11.28 12.49
N ILE A 108 -0.11 -10.14 12.33
CA ILE A 108 0.46 -8.82 12.55
C ILE A 108 -0.29 -8.05 13.64
N ALA A 109 0.49 -7.39 14.51
CA ALA A 109 -0.05 -6.62 15.61
C ALA A 109 0.63 -5.26 15.70
N LEU A 110 -0.17 -4.24 16.01
CA LEU A 110 0.28 -2.90 16.36
C LEU A 110 0.19 -2.72 17.87
N ARG A 111 1.23 -2.17 18.49
CA ARG A 111 1.20 -1.82 19.91
C ARG A 111 1.58 -0.35 20.11
N VAL A 112 0.74 0.38 20.83
CA VAL A 112 0.93 1.80 21.16
C VAL A 112 0.78 1.96 22.67
N ASN A 113 1.81 2.44 23.35
CA ASN A 113 1.79 2.66 24.82
C ASN A 113 1.25 1.44 25.60
N ASP A 114 1.80 0.26 25.31
CA ASP A 114 1.41 -1.05 25.88
C ASP A 114 0.01 -1.58 25.50
N GLU A 115 -0.81 -0.78 24.80
CA GLU A 115 -2.08 -1.23 24.26
C GLU A 115 -1.88 -1.90 22.90
N THR A 116 -2.39 -3.12 22.76
CA THR A 116 -2.21 -3.92 21.53
C THR A 116 -3.50 -3.95 20.73
N ASN A 117 -3.40 -3.61 19.46
CA ASN A 117 -4.44 -3.81 18.45
C ASN A 117 -3.94 -4.86 17.44
N ARG A 118 -4.76 -5.87 17.16
CA ARG A 118 -4.49 -6.87 16.13
C ARG A 118 -5.35 -6.56 14.92
N GLY A 119 -4.71 -6.42 13.76
CA GLY A 119 -5.42 -6.23 12.50
C GLY A 119 -6.07 -7.53 12.03
N ASP A 120 -6.93 -7.42 11.01
CA ASP A 120 -7.39 -8.59 10.27
C ASP A 120 -6.26 -9.15 9.37
N ARG A 121 -6.30 -10.46 9.12
CA ARG A 121 -5.22 -11.30 8.55
C ARG A 121 -4.48 -10.72 7.34
N LEU A 122 -3.21 -11.12 7.24
CA LEU A 122 -2.24 -10.85 6.16
C LEU A 122 -2.83 -10.86 4.73
N LEU A 123 -2.30 -9.96 3.90
CA LEU A 123 -2.30 -10.11 2.45
C LEU A 123 -1.65 -11.45 2.09
N THR A 124 -2.45 -12.41 1.66
CA THR A 124 -1.95 -13.70 1.12
C THR A 124 -1.08 -13.50 -0.12
N PRO A 125 -0.20 -14.46 -0.48
CA PRO A 125 0.56 -14.45 -1.73
C PRO A 125 -0.28 -14.14 -2.98
N ASP A 126 -1.55 -14.54 -3.00
CA ASP A 126 -2.52 -14.23 -4.07
C ASP A 126 -2.67 -12.72 -4.31
N HIS A 127 -2.54 -11.88 -3.27
CA HIS A 127 -2.61 -10.43 -3.40
C HIS A 127 -1.33 -9.85 -4.05
N LEU A 128 -0.16 -10.43 -3.78
CA LEU A 128 1.10 -9.99 -4.37
C LEU A 128 1.09 -10.25 -5.89
N GLY A 129 0.57 -11.40 -6.31
CA GLY A 129 0.35 -11.71 -7.72
C GLY A 129 -0.56 -10.70 -8.42
N ARG A 130 -1.50 -10.03 -7.74
CA ARG A 130 -2.35 -8.98 -8.34
C ARG A 130 -1.61 -7.66 -8.52
N VAL A 131 -0.62 -7.36 -7.68
CA VAL A 131 0.19 -6.13 -7.76
C VAL A 131 1.28 -6.23 -8.83
N LEU A 132 1.93 -7.39 -8.95
CA LEU A 132 3.05 -7.60 -9.89
C LEU A 132 2.61 -7.98 -11.31
N ARG A 133 1.32 -8.25 -11.52
CA ARG A 133 0.74 -8.61 -12.81
C ARG A 133 0.68 -7.43 -13.79
N PRO A 134 0.77 -7.70 -15.10
CA PRO A 134 0.37 -6.72 -16.11
C PRO A 134 -1.13 -6.47 -16.02
N HIS A 135 -1.55 -5.21 -15.98
CA HIS A 135 -2.95 -4.89 -16.25
C HIS A 135 -3.21 -5.10 -17.74
N ARG A 136 -3.97 -6.14 -18.11
CA ARG A 136 -4.42 -6.30 -19.49
C ARG A 136 -5.47 -5.23 -19.80
N VAL A 137 -5.33 -4.53 -20.92
CA VAL A 137 -6.24 -3.46 -21.35
C VAL A 137 -7.59 -4.04 -21.83
N GLU A 138 -7.68 -5.35 -22.01
CA GLU A 138 -8.86 -6.04 -22.53
C GLU A 138 -10.03 -6.13 -21.52
N ASP A 139 -9.74 -6.14 -20.22
CA ASP A 139 -10.75 -6.20 -19.15
C ASP A 139 -11.57 -4.89 -19.03
N ALA A 140 -11.04 -3.78 -19.53
CA ALA A 140 -11.72 -2.48 -19.50
C ALA A 140 -12.82 -2.32 -20.57
N ARG A 141 -12.91 -3.22 -21.55
CA ARG A 141 -13.91 -3.12 -22.64
C ARG A 141 -15.26 -3.75 -22.30
N GLN A 142 -15.37 -4.50 -21.21
CA GLN A 142 -16.62 -5.14 -20.79
C GLN A 142 -17.44 -4.29 -19.81
N SER A 143 -16.85 -3.29 -19.13
CA SER A 143 -17.57 -2.42 -18.20
C SER A 143 -18.17 -1.17 -18.87
N SER A 144 -17.69 -0.76 -20.05
CA SER A 144 -18.20 0.42 -20.77
C SER A 144 -19.45 0.14 -21.64
N ALA A 145 -19.93 -1.10 -21.75
CA ALA A 145 -21.07 -1.45 -22.59
C ALA A 145 -22.45 -1.17 -21.95
N ASN A 146 -22.51 -0.84 -20.64
CA ASN A 146 -23.78 -0.62 -19.92
C ASN A 146 -24.06 0.84 -19.53
N ALA A 147 -23.27 1.80 -20.02
CA ALA A 147 -23.45 3.22 -19.72
C ALA A 147 -23.40 4.08 -20.99
N SER A 148 -24.32 3.85 -21.93
CA SER A 148 -24.58 4.79 -23.02
C SER A 148 -26.03 5.24 -22.95
N GLY A 149 -26.25 6.25 -22.13
CA GLY A 149 -27.56 6.89 -21.97
C GLY A 149 -27.40 8.30 -21.42
N GLU A 150 -26.60 9.16 -22.05
CA GLU A 150 -26.69 10.60 -21.81
C GLU A 150 -26.16 11.41 -23.00
N SER A 151 -27.00 12.36 -23.43
CA SER A 151 -26.80 13.24 -24.58
C SER A 151 -25.79 14.35 -24.27
N SER A 152 -24.82 14.54 -25.16
CA SER A 152 -23.87 15.65 -25.10
C SER A 152 -24.57 17.01 -25.24
N PRO A 153 -24.30 18.00 -24.37
CA PRO A 153 -24.63 19.39 -24.66
C PRO A 153 -23.62 20.01 -25.64
N PRO A 154 -24.01 21.01 -26.43
CA PRO A 154 -23.15 21.59 -27.45
C PRO A 154 -22.04 22.45 -26.83
N ALA A 155 -20.86 22.36 -27.45
CA ALA A 155 -19.71 23.19 -27.13
C ALA A 155 -19.93 24.65 -27.54
N SER A 156 -19.62 25.57 -26.62
CA SER A 156 -19.23 26.93 -26.97
C SER A 156 -18.10 27.39 -26.04
N SER A 157 -16.92 27.59 -26.65
CA SER A 157 -15.79 28.39 -26.15
C SER A 157 -16.15 29.90 -26.08
N PRO A 158 -15.22 30.85 -25.87
CA PRO A 158 -13.88 30.81 -25.27
C PRO A 158 -13.70 31.92 -24.21
N TRP A 159 -13.32 31.55 -23.00
CA TRP A 159 -12.51 32.40 -22.11
C TRP A 159 -11.45 31.51 -21.48
#